data_AF-A0A6L8L194-F1
#
_entry.id   AF-A0A6L8L194-F1
#
_cell.length_a   1.000
_cell.length_b   1.000
_cell.length_c   1.000
_cell.angle_alpha   90.00
_cell.angle_beta   90.00
_cell.angle_gamma   90.00
#
_symmetry.space_group_name_H-M   'P 1'
#
loop_
_entity.id
_entity.type
_entity.pdbx_description
1 polymer ?
#
loop_
_entity_poly.entity_id
_entity_poly.type
_entity_poly.pdbx_seq_one_letter_code
_entity_poly.pdbx_strand_id
1 'polypeptide(L)'
;MLKLNTQWQMMCGIALVAGLTACASDKTPATADVAVSREAVAAATSAGAADLAPAEMQSARDKLMRANQALAAKDYKTAQDLATQASADAQLAQSKANSAKATTAADELQKNIRLLREEVARANATSQQ
;
A
#
# COMPACT_ATOMS: atom_id res chain seq x y z
N MET A 1 -54.53 43.20 1.23
CA MET A 1 -53.42 43.24 2.20
C MET A 1 -53.06 41.81 2.65
N LEU A 2 -52.48 40.95 1.81
CA LEU A 2 -52.09 39.58 2.25
C LEU A 2 -51.05 38.90 1.33
N LYS A 3 -50.02 39.63 0.85
CA LYS A 3 -48.95 39.05 0.00
C LYS A 3 -47.51 39.45 0.41
N LEU A 4 -47.33 40.05 1.59
CA LEU A 4 -46.00 40.51 2.03
C LEU A 4 -45.32 39.58 3.05
N ASN A 5 -46.07 38.67 3.70
CA ASN A 5 -45.53 37.82 4.77
C ASN A 5 -44.96 36.47 4.29
N THR A 6 -45.41 35.98 3.13
CA THR A 6 -44.96 34.69 2.56
C THR A 6 -43.60 34.79 1.86
N GLN A 7 -43.23 35.97 1.34
CA GLN A 7 -41.93 36.17 0.68
C GLN A 7 -40.77 36.28 1.67
N TRP A 8 -41.03 36.77 2.89
CA TRP A 8 -39.99 36.90 3.92
C TRP A 8 -39.64 35.54 4.55
N GLN A 9 -40.59 34.61 4.61
CA GLN A 9 -40.36 33.23 5.07
C GLN A 9 -39.56 32.39 4.07
N MET A 10 -39.59 32.73 2.78
CA MET A 10 -38.87 31.97 1.75
C MET A 10 -37.38 32.34 1.67
N MET A 11 -36.97 33.51 2.19
CA MET A 11 -35.55 33.92 2.21
C MET A 11 -34.73 33.31 3.37
N CYS A 12 -35.35 32.88 4.47
CA CYS A 12 -34.61 32.27 5.59
C CYS A 12 -34.35 30.76 5.40
N GLY A 13 -35.08 30.08 4.50
CA GLY A 13 -34.93 28.64 4.28
C GLY A 13 -33.68 28.23 3.48
N ILE A 14 -33.08 29.16 2.72
CA ILE A 14 -31.94 28.84 1.82
C ILE A 14 -30.58 29.05 2.50
N ALA A 15 -30.50 29.85 3.57
CA ALA A 15 -29.24 30.12 4.27
C ALA A 15 -28.74 28.95 5.14
N LEU A 16 -29.61 28.01 5.54
CA LEU A 16 -29.26 26.89 6.42
C LEU A 16 -28.66 25.67 5.68
N VAL A 17 -28.78 25.60 4.35
CA VAL A 17 -28.27 24.46 3.55
C VAL A 17 -26.84 24.72 3.00
N ALA A 18 -26.38 25.97 3.01
CA ALA A 18 -25.05 26.34 2.51
C ALA A 18 -23.89 26.03 3.47
N GLY A 19 -24.16 25.58 4.71
CA GLY A 19 -23.14 25.28 5.72
C GLY A 19 -22.52 23.88 5.65
N LEU A 20 -23.06 22.98 4.83
CA LEU A 20 -22.63 21.57 4.80
C LEU A 20 -21.51 21.27 3.79
N THR A 21 -21.08 22.24 2.97
CA THR A 21 -20.02 22.03 1.97
C THR A 21 -18.61 22.42 2.45
N ALA A 22 -18.46 22.89 3.70
CA ALA A 22 -17.19 23.38 4.23
C ALA A 22 -16.27 22.30 4.86
N CYS A 23 -16.71 21.03 4.95
CA CYS A 23 -15.91 19.95 5.55
C CYS A 23 -15.10 19.11 4.54
N ALA A 24 -15.20 19.36 3.24
CA ALA A 24 -14.36 18.71 2.24
C ALA A 24 -13.00 19.43 2.14
N SER A 25 -12.16 19.29 3.18
CA SER A 25 -10.76 19.72 3.10
C SER A 25 -9.92 18.57 2.54
N ASP A 26 -9.29 18.79 1.37
CA ASP A 26 -8.37 17.82 0.72
C ASP A 26 -7.18 17.41 1.59
N LYS A 27 -6.93 18.15 2.68
CA LYS A 27 -5.90 17.86 3.68
C LYS A 27 -6.11 16.50 4.36
N THR A 28 -7.35 16.17 4.73
CA THR A 28 -7.64 14.96 5.50
C THR A 28 -7.40 13.70 4.67
N PRO A 29 -7.90 13.61 3.42
CA PRO A 29 -7.55 12.50 2.51
C PRO A 29 -6.05 12.37 2.27
N ALA A 30 -5.34 13.45 1.93
CA ALA A 30 -3.92 13.38 1.63
C ALA A 30 -3.06 12.91 2.82
N THR A 31 -3.41 13.30 4.05
CA THR A 31 -2.71 12.84 5.25
C THR A 31 -2.91 11.33 5.47
N ALA A 32 -4.14 10.84 5.26
CA ALA A 32 -4.45 9.42 5.37
C ALA A 32 -3.72 8.60 4.30
N ASP A 33 -3.69 9.05 3.05
CA ASP A 33 -3.00 8.36 1.96
C ASP A 33 -1.49 8.27 2.20
N VAL A 34 -0.87 9.35 2.70
CA VAL A 34 0.55 9.33 3.10
C VAL A 34 0.80 8.36 4.25
N ALA A 35 -0.11 8.25 5.22
CA ALA A 35 0.00 7.26 6.30
C ALA A 35 -0.11 5.82 5.77
N VAL A 36 -1.08 5.55 4.88
CA VAL A 36 -1.24 4.23 4.24
C VAL A 36 0.01 3.84 3.45
N SER A 37 0.56 4.76 2.65
CA SER A 37 1.78 4.48 1.88
C SER A 37 3.00 4.23 2.76
N ARG A 38 3.10 4.89 3.93
CA ARG A 38 4.14 4.61 4.93
C ARG A 38 4.04 3.18 5.46
N GLU A 39 2.82 2.74 5.82
CA GLU A 39 2.60 1.36 6.27
C GLU A 39 2.92 0.34 5.18
N ALA A 40 2.55 0.62 3.92
CA ALA A 40 2.90 -0.25 2.80
C ALA A 40 4.43 -0.38 2.63
N VAL A 41 5.18 0.72 2.74
CA VAL A 41 6.65 0.70 2.72
C VAL A 41 7.24 -0.07 3.90
N ALA A 42 6.65 0.03 5.09
CA ALA A 42 7.06 -0.75 6.25
C ALA A 42 6.81 -2.26 6.05
N ALA A 43 5.66 -2.63 5.50
CA ALA A 43 5.30 -4.01 5.18
C ALA A 43 6.18 -4.61 4.06
N ALA A 44 6.58 -3.82 3.07
CA ALA A 44 7.57 -4.23 2.07
C ALA A 44 8.96 -4.43 2.69
N THR A 45 9.36 -3.54 3.61
CA THR A 45 10.62 -3.64 4.34
C THR A 45 10.66 -4.93 5.17
N SER A 46 9.61 -5.24 5.94
CA SER A 46 9.55 -6.47 6.75
C SER A 46 9.53 -7.73 5.89
N ALA A 47 8.99 -7.65 4.67
CA ALA A 47 9.07 -8.73 3.69
C ALA A 47 10.48 -8.91 3.09
N GLY A 48 11.47 -8.07 3.40
CA GLY A 48 12.83 -8.15 2.86
C GLY A 48 12.95 -7.62 1.43
N ALA A 49 12.03 -6.74 1.01
CA ALA A 49 12.00 -6.22 -0.35
C ALA A 49 13.22 -5.35 -0.71
N ALA A 50 13.95 -4.83 0.27
CA ALA A 50 15.19 -4.08 0.01
C ALA A 50 16.24 -4.93 -0.72
N ASP A 51 16.30 -6.24 -0.44
CA ASP A 51 17.27 -7.15 -1.05
C ASP A 51 16.66 -7.87 -2.27
N LEU A 52 15.38 -8.22 -2.17
CA LEU A 52 14.71 -9.09 -3.17
C LEU A 52 13.99 -8.30 -4.28
N ALA A 53 13.70 -7.02 -4.07
CA ALA A 53 13.04 -6.13 -5.03
C ALA A 53 13.54 -4.67 -4.90
N PRO A 54 14.86 -4.43 -5.06
CA PRO A 54 15.49 -3.16 -4.71
C PRO A 54 14.97 -1.99 -5.53
N ALA A 55 14.66 -2.20 -6.82
CA ALA A 55 14.20 -1.14 -7.71
C ALA A 55 12.82 -0.59 -7.29
N GLU A 56 11.86 -1.49 -7.04
CA GLU A 56 10.52 -1.12 -6.58
C GLU A 56 10.57 -0.52 -5.16
N MET A 57 11.41 -1.09 -4.28
CA MET A 57 11.58 -0.58 -2.92
C MET A 57 12.16 0.84 -2.91
N GLN A 58 13.15 1.11 -3.76
CA GLN A 58 13.71 2.46 -3.92
C GLN A 58 12.65 3.42 -4.46
N SER A 59 11.94 3.03 -5.51
CA SER A 59 10.86 3.83 -6.08
C SER A 59 9.79 4.18 -5.05
N ALA A 60 9.35 3.21 -4.23
CA ALA A 60 8.37 3.43 -3.18
C ALA A 60 8.86 4.41 -2.11
N ARG A 61 10.11 4.28 -1.65
CA ARG A 61 10.73 5.18 -0.66
C ARG A 61 10.86 6.61 -1.20
N ASP A 62 11.32 6.75 -2.43
CA ASP A 62 11.50 8.06 -3.07
C ASP A 62 10.15 8.79 -3.24
N LYS A 63 9.12 8.06 -3.70
CA LYS A 63 7.77 8.63 -3.83
C LYS A 63 7.14 8.96 -2.49
N LEU A 64 7.31 8.11 -1.46
CA LEU A 64 6.84 8.41 -0.11
C LEU A 64 7.52 9.67 0.46
N MET A 65 8.84 9.81 0.27
CA MET A 65 9.57 11.02 0.68
C MET A 65 8.99 12.26 0.01
N ARG A 66 8.79 12.23 -1.31
CA ARG A 66 8.19 13.35 -2.07
C ARG A 66 6.74 13.63 -1.64
N ALA A 67 5.96 12.59 -1.33
CA ALA A 67 4.60 12.73 -0.81
C ALA A 67 4.58 13.48 0.53
N ASN A 68 5.51 13.15 1.44
CA ASN A 68 5.66 13.88 2.71
C ASN A 68 6.04 15.35 2.49
N GLN A 69 6.92 15.63 1.53
CA GLN A 69 7.30 17.01 1.17
C GLN A 69 6.11 17.80 0.63
N ALA A 70 5.34 17.21 -0.30
CA ALA A 70 4.12 17.82 -0.85
C ALA A 70 3.07 18.08 0.26
N LEU A 71 2.88 17.12 1.17
CA LEU A 71 1.96 17.26 2.30
C LEU A 71 2.38 18.42 3.23
N ALA A 72 3.68 18.54 3.53
CA ALA A 72 4.23 19.64 4.32
C ALA A 72 4.06 21.00 3.62
N ALA A 73 4.17 21.03 2.29
CA ALA A 73 3.91 22.19 1.46
C ALA A 73 2.42 22.50 1.26
N LYS A 74 1.52 21.68 1.82
CA LYS A 74 0.05 21.75 1.65
C LYS A 74 -0.40 21.52 0.19
N ASP A 75 0.44 20.92 -0.63
CA ASP A 75 0.07 20.43 -1.96
C ASP A 75 -0.57 19.04 -1.83
N TYR A 76 -1.85 19.04 -1.44
CA TYR A 76 -2.58 17.82 -1.10
C TYR A 76 -2.82 16.90 -2.30
N LYS A 77 -3.02 17.47 -3.50
CA LYS A 77 -3.23 16.71 -4.73
C LYS A 77 -1.97 15.91 -5.08
N THR A 78 -0.82 16.58 -5.10
CA THR A 78 0.47 15.94 -5.38
C THR A 78 0.83 14.94 -4.28
N ALA A 79 0.56 15.26 -3.01
CA ALA A 79 0.79 14.34 -1.90
C ALA A 79 -0.02 13.05 -2.05
N GLN A 80 -1.30 13.15 -2.40
CA GLN A 80 -2.17 11.99 -2.66
C GLN A 80 -1.64 11.16 -3.82
N ASP A 81 -1.39 11.79 -4.98
CA ASP A 81 -0.95 11.07 -6.18
C ASP A 81 0.37 10.33 -5.94
N LEU A 82 1.33 10.96 -5.25
CA LEU A 82 2.61 10.34 -4.89
C LEU A 82 2.44 9.23 -3.84
N ALA A 83 1.56 9.41 -2.85
CA ALA A 83 1.30 8.40 -1.83
C ALA A 83 0.65 7.14 -2.44
N THR A 84 -0.33 7.30 -3.34
CA THR A 84 -0.93 6.17 -4.05
C THR A 84 0.12 5.39 -4.85
N GLN A 85 0.98 6.09 -5.59
CA GLN A 85 2.07 5.46 -6.34
C GLN A 85 3.08 4.78 -5.41
N ALA A 86 3.46 5.41 -4.31
CA ALA A 86 4.36 4.82 -3.31
C ALA A 86 3.79 3.53 -2.71
N SER A 87 2.49 3.53 -2.40
CA SER A 87 1.79 2.34 -1.89
C SER A 87 1.78 1.20 -2.92
N ALA A 88 1.48 1.51 -4.18
CA ALA A 88 1.49 0.52 -5.26
C ALA A 88 2.88 -0.08 -5.49
N ASP A 89 3.92 0.75 -5.54
CA ASP A 89 5.30 0.29 -5.69
C ASP A 89 5.74 -0.56 -4.48
N ALA A 90 5.37 -0.16 -3.27
CA ALA A 90 5.68 -0.93 -2.06
C ALA A 90 5.00 -2.30 -2.05
N GLN A 91 3.73 -2.37 -2.44
CA GLN A 91 3.01 -3.64 -2.57
C GLN A 91 3.65 -4.53 -3.63
N LEU A 92 4.05 -3.98 -4.78
CA LEU A 92 4.78 -4.73 -5.80
C LEU A 92 6.10 -5.27 -5.26
N ALA A 93 6.87 -4.44 -4.54
CA ALA A 93 8.12 -4.84 -3.92
C ALA A 93 7.90 -5.97 -2.90
N GLN A 94 6.87 -5.85 -2.06
CA GLN A 94 6.47 -6.86 -1.09
C GLN A 94 6.11 -8.19 -1.76
N SER A 95 5.27 -8.16 -2.80
CA SER A 95 4.86 -9.35 -3.54
C SER A 95 6.06 -10.04 -4.20
N LYS A 96 6.97 -9.28 -4.80
CA LYS A 96 8.21 -9.82 -5.38
C LYS A 96 9.08 -10.50 -4.32
N ALA A 97 9.26 -9.86 -3.16
CA ALA A 97 10.03 -10.42 -2.06
C ALA A 97 9.42 -11.73 -1.54
N ASN A 98 8.10 -11.75 -1.35
CA ASN A 98 7.37 -12.95 -0.93
C ASN A 98 7.46 -14.07 -1.97
N SER A 99 7.34 -13.74 -3.25
CA SER A 99 7.49 -14.71 -4.34
C SER A 99 8.89 -15.31 -4.36
N ALA A 100 9.94 -14.50 -4.24
CA ALA A 100 11.32 -14.99 -4.23
C ALA A 100 11.56 -15.96 -3.06
N LYS A 101 11.07 -15.62 -1.86
CA LYS A 101 11.13 -16.52 -0.69
C LYS A 101 10.38 -17.82 -0.90
N ALA A 102 9.19 -17.76 -1.49
CA ALA A 102 8.39 -18.94 -1.79
C ALA A 102 9.06 -19.86 -2.82
N THR A 103 9.68 -19.28 -3.86
CA THR A 103 10.47 -20.04 -4.84
C THR A 103 11.65 -20.74 -4.17
N THR A 104 12.44 -20.03 -3.35
CA THR A 104 13.56 -20.64 -2.61
C THR A 104 13.09 -21.79 -1.72
N ALA A 105 12.00 -21.61 -0.97
CA ALA A 105 11.46 -22.67 -0.13
C ALA A 105 10.98 -23.89 -0.95
N ALA A 106 10.38 -23.67 -2.11
CA ALA A 106 9.96 -24.74 -3.00
C ALA A 106 11.17 -25.52 -3.56
N ASP A 107 12.25 -24.83 -3.93
CA ASP A 107 13.48 -25.45 -4.42
C ASP A 107 14.17 -26.29 -3.34
N GLU A 108 14.20 -25.80 -2.09
CA GLU A 108 14.71 -26.54 -0.94
C GLU A 108 13.91 -27.83 -0.68
N LEU A 109 12.58 -27.75 -0.72
CA LEU A 109 11.72 -28.93 -0.57
C LEU A 109 11.95 -29.96 -1.68
N GLN A 110 12.06 -29.51 -2.94
CA GLN A 110 12.35 -30.40 -4.06
C GLN A 110 13.72 -31.08 -3.92
N LYS A 111 14.73 -30.34 -3.46
CA LYS A 111 16.06 -30.89 -3.16
C LYS A 111 15.98 -31.94 -2.05
N ASN A 112 15.27 -31.66 -0.96
CA ASN A 112 15.10 -32.59 0.15
C ASN A 112 14.37 -33.87 -0.28
N ILE A 113 13.32 -33.77 -1.10
CA ILE A 113 12.61 -34.94 -1.64
C ILE A 113 13.53 -35.82 -2.48
N ARG A 114 14.36 -35.21 -3.34
CA ARG A 114 15.34 -35.95 -4.15
C ARG A 114 16.38 -36.66 -3.28
N LEU A 115 16.95 -35.98 -2.28
CA LEU A 115 17.89 -36.58 -1.35
C LEU A 115 17.25 -37.75 -0.59
N LEU A 116 16.02 -37.60 -0.09
CA LEU A 116 15.30 -38.69 0.57
C LEU A 116 15.10 -39.90 -0.34
N ARG A 117 14.80 -39.69 -1.63
CA ARG A 117 14.67 -40.79 -2.60
C ARG A 117 16.00 -41.51 -2.84
N GLU A 118 17.10 -40.76 -2.91
CA GLU A 118 18.45 -41.32 -3.05
C GLU A 118 18.83 -42.13 -1.81
N GLU A 119 18.55 -41.63 -0.60
CA GLU A 119 18.80 -42.37 0.64
C GLU A 119 18.00 -43.67 0.71
N VAL A 120 16.71 -43.64 0.35
CA VAL A 120 15.86 -44.85 0.30
C VAL A 120 16.40 -45.85 -0.71
N ALA A 121 16.81 -45.39 -1.90
CA ALA A 121 17.39 -46.26 -2.93
C ALA A 121 18.70 -46.91 -2.44
N ARG A 122 19.58 -46.14 -1.77
CA ARG A 122 20.81 -46.68 -1.17
C ARG A 122 20.52 -47.69 -0.06
N ALA A 123 19.61 -47.39 0.86
CA ALA A 123 19.24 -48.29 1.94
C ALA A 123 18.70 -49.63 1.43
N ASN A 124 17.86 -49.60 0.40
CA ASN A 124 17.31 -50.81 -0.23
C ASN A 124 18.41 -51.65 -0.90
N ALA A 125 19.40 -51.01 -1.56
CA ALA A 125 20.52 -51.73 -2.18
C ALA A 125 21.40 -52.44 -1.14
N THR A 126 21.67 -51.80 -0.01
CA THR A 126 22.45 -52.41 1.09
C THR A 126 21.71 -53.57 1.77
N SER A 127 20.38 -53.50 1.89
CA SER A 127 19.59 -54.59 2.50
C SER A 127 19.49 -55.88 1.67
N GLN A 128 19.89 -55.85 0.39
CA GLN A 128 19.85 -57.00 -0.51
C GLN A 128 21.20 -57.72 -0.62
N GLN A 129 22.20 -57.30 0.14
CA GLN A 129 23.52 -57.95 0.29
C GLN A 129 23.62 -58.70 1.61
#